data_AF-A0AAT9TDC5-F1
#
_entry.id   AF-A0AAT9TDC5-F1
#
_cell.length_a   1.000
_cell.length_b   1.000
_cell.length_c   1.000
_cell.angle_alpha   90.00
_cell.angle_beta   90.00
_cell.angle_gamma   90.00
#
_symmetry.space_group_name_H-M   'P 1'
#
loop_
_entity.id
_entity.type
_entity.pdbx_description
1 polymer ?
#
loop_
_entity_poly.entity_id
_entity_poly.type
_entity_poly.pdbx_seq_one_letter_code
_entity_poly.pdbx_strand_id
1 'polypeptide(L)'
;MLLSHGGEPSPTGGPVACWSVEQVLALAPDDASRKAGTRLGAAGLWTGTGRDAAGALWGLCKGSGNTPYRTVVDTTGPAYSCTCPSRKFPCKHALGLLLLRASDDDVFRPGEPADWAAAWVEARRGRAAEKGGPAAGGDTTRGPADPAAARKRAERRAERVTGGAQELEQRLADLLRGGLAATERSGYRLWEETAARMVDAQAPGLAARVRELGAITGSGPGWPVRLLEECGLLHLLDTAWLSRKRLPDPLAATVRTRVGLPMAAEGAPVRDRWLVLAQYDTPDGKIVARRIWLYGRESGRTALLLSFGAAGRPPAQALPVGATIDAELTPYPGGGQLRAELGEQFGAMAPAGPPPGIAAAAAPAVYGDALRADPWLDAWPVTLRDVIPVPVKDGWQVADAHADSALPIAPAALSRPGLWKLVALSGGGPVTVFGEIGHRGFDPFAAWDPGETEKSGRTSTTGGSIVQLV
;
A
#
# COMPACT_ATOMS: atom_id res chain seq x y z
N MET A 1 -32.80 -15.05 54.47
CA MET A 1 -31.61 -15.86 54.18
C MET A 1 -31.44 -15.92 52.68
N LEU A 2 -30.43 -15.21 52.17
CA LEU A 2 -29.89 -15.40 50.83
C LEU A 2 -29.19 -16.75 50.77
N LEU A 3 -29.15 -17.39 49.59
CA LEU A 3 -27.90 -17.88 49.00
C LEU A 3 -28.07 -17.95 47.47
N SER A 4 -27.28 -17.09 46.83
CA SER A 4 -26.98 -16.99 45.42
C SER A 4 -25.91 -17.99 45.00
N HIS A 5 -26.03 -18.61 43.82
CA HIS A 5 -24.89 -19.20 43.12
C HIS A 5 -24.76 -18.55 41.75
N GLY A 6 -23.62 -17.87 41.60
CA GLY A 6 -23.24 -17.09 40.44
C GLY A 6 -22.73 -17.98 39.31
N GLY A 7 -23.09 -17.58 38.09
CA GLY A 7 -22.40 -18.02 36.89
C GLY A 7 -21.06 -17.31 36.80
N GLU A 8 -19.99 -18.07 36.69
CA GLU A 8 -18.69 -17.58 36.25
C GLU A 8 -18.78 -17.25 34.75
N PRO A 9 -18.46 -16.02 34.31
CA PRO A 9 -18.27 -15.76 32.89
C PRO A 9 -16.92 -16.34 32.46
N SER A 10 -16.97 -17.30 31.52
CA SER A 10 -15.77 -17.77 30.82
C SER A 10 -15.10 -16.62 30.06
N PRO A 11 -13.77 -16.46 30.12
CA PRO A 11 -13.08 -15.42 29.35
C PRO A 11 -13.02 -15.83 27.88
N THR A 12 -13.90 -15.27 27.06
CA THR A 12 -13.78 -15.26 25.60
C THR A 12 -12.73 -14.23 25.19
N GLY A 13 -11.46 -14.60 25.28
CA GLY A 13 -10.34 -13.87 24.68
C GLY A 13 -9.57 -14.80 23.76
N GLY A 14 -9.77 -14.69 22.46
CA GLY A 14 -8.92 -15.38 21.48
C GLY A 14 -7.45 -14.96 21.66
N PRO A 15 -6.48 -15.80 21.27
CA PRO A 15 -5.07 -15.48 21.45
C PRO A 15 -4.71 -14.17 20.73
N VAL A 16 -4.27 -13.17 21.50
CA VAL A 16 -3.70 -11.91 20.99
C VAL A 16 -2.48 -12.29 20.15
N ALA A 17 -2.49 -11.97 18.85
CA ALA A 17 -1.40 -12.40 17.99
C ALA A 17 -0.07 -11.76 18.38
N CYS A 18 0.95 -12.61 18.48
CA CYS A 18 2.33 -12.19 18.55
C CYS A 18 2.83 -11.97 17.12
N TRP A 19 3.33 -10.77 16.82
CA TRP A 19 3.96 -10.48 15.52
C TRP A 19 5.37 -11.05 15.49
N SER A 20 5.80 -11.57 14.34
CA SER A 20 7.18 -12.03 14.18
C SER A 20 8.16 -10.85 14.17
N VAL A 21 9.43 -11.12 14.47
CA VAL A 21 10.50 -10.11 14.40
C VAL A 21 10.52 -9.43 13.03
N GLU A 22 10.36 -10.19 11.94
CA GLU A 22 10.35 -9.64 10.59
C GLU A 22 9.17 -8.70 10.33
N GLN A 23 7.97 -9.08 10.81
CA GLN A 23 6.77 -8.25 10.71
C GLN A 23 6.92 -6.92 11.44
N VAL A 24 7.54 -6.94 12.63
CA VAL A 24 7.82 -5.72 13.39
C VAL A 24 8.85 -4.85 12.67
N LEU A 25 9.91 -5.44 12.13
CA LEU A 25 10.94 -4.69 11.41
C LEU A 25 10.38 -4.05 10.12
N ALA A 26 9.35 -4.65 9.49
CA ALA A 26 8.66 -4.08 8.33
C ALA A 26 7.89 -2.78 8.65
N LEU A 27 7.59 -2.51 9.93
CA LEU A 27 6.95 -1.26 10.37
C LEU A 27 7.94 -0.09 10.47
N ALA A 28 9.26 -0.34 10.39
CA ALA A 28 10.25 0.68 10.63
C ALA A 28 10.20 1.79 9.56
N PRO A 29 10.15 3.08 9.96
CA PRO A 29 10.05 4.20 9.00
C PRO A 29 11.34 4.43 8.19
N ASP A 30 12.48 3.90 8.65
CA ASP A 30 13.76 3.90 7.95
C ASP A 30 14.75 2.91 8.60
N ASP A 31 15.86 2.64 7.91
CA ASP A 31 16.91 1.71 8.38
C ASP A 31 17.60 2.16 9.67
N ALA A 32 17.72 3.47 9.92
CA ALA A 32 18.29 3.97 11.16
C ALA A 32 17.38 3.66 12.35
N SER A 33 16.06 3.81 12.17
CA SER A 33 15.03 3.47 13.15
C SER A 33 14.93 1.97 13.34
N ARG A 34 15.06 1.18 12.27
CA ARG A 34 15.16 -0.29 12.31
C ARG A 34 16.32 -0.74 13.21
N LYS A 35 17.55 -0.29 12.90
CA LYS A 35 18.77 -0.62 13.67
C LYS A 35 18.67 -0.15 15.13
N ALA A 36 18.16 1.05 15.36
CA ALA A 36 18.00 1.59 16.71
C ALA A 36 16.93 0.84 17.51
N GLY A 37 15.83 0.44 16.87
CA GLY A 37 14.78 -0.37 17.47
C GLY A 37 15.27 -1.76 17.86
N THR A 38 16.03 -2.44 16.99
CA THR A 38 16.65 -3.75 17.29
C THR A 38 17.51 -3.71 18.55
N ARG A 39 18.31 -2.65 18.73
CA ARG A 39 19.12 -2.48 19.95
C ARG A 39 18.29 -2.31 21.21
N LEU A 40 17.08 -1.77 21.08
CA LEU A 40 16.14 -1.59 22.19
C LEU A 40 15.27 -2.82 22.41
N GLY A 41 15.27 -3.83 21.53
CA GLY A 41 14.47 -5.06 21.67
C GLY A 41 14.97 -6.05 22.74
N ALA A 42 15.92 -5.65 23.60
CA ALA A 42 16.48 -6.50 24.65
C ALA A 42 15.79 -6.25 26.00
N ALA A 43 15.44 -7.32 26.73
CA ALA A 43 14.66 -7.28 27.98
C ALA A 43 15.25 -6.34 29.05
N GLY A 44 16.57 -6.25 29.16
CA GLY A 44 17.24 -5.44 30.20
C GLY A 44 17.08 -3.91 30.08
N LEU A 45 16.52 -3.41 28.98
CA LEU A 45 16.29 -1.97 28.76
C LEU A 45 14.87 -1.50 29.12
N TRP A 46 13.99 -2.46 29.43
CA TRP A 46 12.58 -2.21 29.68
C TRP A 46 12.19 -2.57 31.11
N THR A 47 11.35 -1.72 31.71
CA THR A 47 10.71 -1.99 33.01
C THR A 47 9.23 -1.65 32.95
N GLY A 48 8.45 -2.17 33.90
CA GLY A 48 7.01 -1.92 33.96
C GLY A 48 6.27 -2.35 32.68
N THR A 49 6.73 -3.43 32.04
CA THR A 49 6.11 -4.00 30.85
C THR A 49 4.82 -4.72 31.20
N GLY A 50 3.82 -4.59 30.35
CA GLY A 50 2.55 -5.29 30.52
C GLY A 50 1.74 -5.29 29.24
N ARG A 51 0.71 -6.14 29.24
CA ARG A 51 -0.25 -6.25 28.15
C ARG A 51 -1.67 -6.39 28.67
N ASP A 52 -2.63 -5.85 27.92
CA ASP A 52 -4.04 -6.14 28.15
C ASP A 52 -4.51 -7.30 27.25
N ALA A 53 -5.75 -7.76 27.45
CA ALA A 53 -6.37 -8.81 26.65
C ALA A 53 -6.81 -8.33 25.25
N ALA A 54 -6.85 -7.02 25.01
CA ALA A 54 -7.40 -6.40 23.81
C ALA A 54 -6.31 -5.97 22.80
N GLY A 55 -5.02 -6.15 23.12
CA GLY A 55 -3.90 -5.87 22.22
C GLY A 55 -3.07 -4.63 22.55
N ALA A 56 -3.27 -3.99 23.70
CA ALA A 56 -2.40 -2.93 24.17
C ALA A 56 -1.15 -3.49 24.85
N LEU A 57 0.02 -2.97 24.48
CA LEU A 57 1.32 -3.22 25.08
C LEU A 57 1.87 -1.92 25.65
N TRP A 58 2.50 -1.97 26.82
CA TRP A 58 3.18 -0.81 27.39
C TRP A 58 4.51 -1.18 28.03
N GLY A 59 5.37 -0.18 28.19
CA GLY A 59 6.63 -0.33 28.89
C GLY A 59 7.37 0.99 29.08
N LEU A 60 8.31 0.99 30.02
CA LEU A 60 9.22 2.09 30.31
C LEU A 60 10.60 1.75 29.74
N CYS A 61 11.02 2.47 28.70
CA CYS A 61 12.36 2.30 28.14
C CYS A 61 13.35 3.22 28.86
N LYS A 62 14.45 2.67 29.36
CA LYS A 62 15.55 3.48 29.92
C LYS A 62 16.19 4.32 28.82
N GLY A 63 16.11 5.64 28.94
CA GLY A 63 16.69 6.61 28.01
C GLY A 63 18.05 7.14 28.49
N SER A 64 18.60 8.11 27.75
CA SER A 64 19.81 8.85 28.16
C SER A 64 19.55 9.90 29.25
N GLY A 65 18.28 10.16 29.58
CA GLY A 65 17.87 11.07 30.65
C GLY A 65 17.40 10.33 31.90
N ASN A 66 17.06 11.09 32.95
CA ASN A 66 16.67 10.55 34.25
C ASN A 66 15.24 9.97 34.28
N THR A 67 14.41 10.32 33.30
CA THR A 67 13.02 9.83 33.19
C THR A 67 12.91 8.81 32.05
N PRO A 68 12.47 7.57 32.32
CA PRO A 68 12.22 6.57 31.28
C PRO A 68 11.15 7.04 30.27
N TYR A 69 11.31 6.66 29.01
CA TYR A 69 10.31 6.94 27.98
C TYR A 69 9.12 6.00 28.15
N ARG A 70 7.95 6.58 28.38
CA ARG A 70 6.67 5.86 28.44
C ARG A 70 6.27 5.52 27.01
N THR A 71 6.12 4.23 26.72
CA THR A 71 5.76 3.73 25.40
C THR A 71 4.50 2.89 25.50
N VAL A 72 3.50 3.19 24.66
CA VAL A 72 2.28 2.40 24.49
C VAL A 72 2.17 2.04 23.01
N VAL A 73 1.81 0.79 22.74
CA VAL A 73 1.49 0.29 21.41
C VAL A 73 0.15 -0.42 21.45
N ASP A 74 -0.73 -0.09 20.52
CA ASP A 74 -1.99 -0.80 20.30
C ASP A 74 -1.83 -1.64 19.03
N THR A 75 -1.90 -2.97 19.17
CA THR A 75 -1.68 -3.93 18.09
C THR A 75 -2.94 -4.27 17.29
N THR A 76 -4.10 -3.71 17.62
CA THR A 76 -5.35 -3.92 16.84
C THR A 76 -5.36 -3.13 15.54
N GLY A 77 -4.89 -1.88 15.60
CA GLY A 77 -4.59 -1.05 14.45
C GLY A 77 -3.32 -0.27 14.79
N PRO A 78 -2.13 -0.76 14.39
CA PRO A 78 -0.82 -0.34 14.89
C PRO A 78 -0.74 1.15 15.15
N ALA A 79 -0.86 1.52 16.42
CA ALA A 79 -0.77 2.91 16.84
C ALA A 79 0.16 3.02 18.03
N TYR A 80 0.88 4.13 18.05
CA TYR A 80 2.06 4.29 18.88
C TYR A 80 1.96 5.59 19.65
N SER A 81 2.27 5.52 20.94
CA SER A 81 2.47 6.69 21.79
C SER A 81 3.81 6.55 22.49
N CYS A 82 4.65 7.57 22.38
CA CYS A 82 5.91 7.59 23.09
C CYS A 82 6.26 9.01 23.52
N THR A 83 6.73 9.19 24.76
CA THR A 83 7.17 10.50 25.28
C THR A 83 8.54 10.95 24.74
N CYS A 84 9.13 10.25 23.77
CA CYS A 84 10.40 10.66 23.17
C CYS A 84 10.23 11.81 22.16
N PRO A 85 11.26 12.66 21.95
CA PRO A 85 11.18 13.82 21.05
C PRO A 85 11.19 13.44 19.55
N SER A 86 11.16 12.14 19.21
CA SER A 86 11.20 11.69 17.83
C SER A 86 9.90 12.05 17.09
N ARG A 87 10.04 12.56 15.87
CA ARG A 87 8.90 12.81 14.95
C ARG A 87 8.62 11.64 14.00
N LYS A 88 9.31 10.49 14.19
CA LYS A 88 9.15 9.28 13.38
C LYS A 88 8.20 8.32 14.09
N PHE A 89 7.22 7.78 13.36
CA PHE A 89 6.22 6.86 13.90
C PHE A 89 6.12 5.62 13.01
N PRO A 90 6.27 4.41 13.56
CA PRO A 90 6.73 4.09 14.92
C PRO A 90 8.16 4.58 15.20
N CYS A 91 8.42 5.09 16.40
CA CYS A 91 9.75 5.50 16.83
C CYS A 91 10.59 4.28 17.26
N LYS A 92 11.90 4.46 17.48
CA LYS A 92 12.79 3.37 17.95
C LYS A 92 12.30 2.68 19.22
N HIS A 93 11.62 3.38 20.14
CA HIS A 93 11.10 2.79 21.37
C HIS A 93 9.85 1.93 21.11
N ALA A 94 8.93 2.40 20.25
CA ALA A 94 7.77 1.61 19.85
C ALA A 94 8.19 0.32 19.10
N LEU A 95 9.16 0.43 18.18
CA LEU A 95 9.77 -0.72 17.52
C LEU A 95 10.45 -1.65 18.53
N GLY A 96 11.23 -1.11 19.48
CA GLY A 96 11.89 -1.91 20.52
C GLY A 96 10.91 -2.69 21.40
N LEU A 97 9.79 -2.07 21.80
CA LEU A 97 8.76 -2.74 22.61
C LEU A 97 8.11 -3.90 21.85
N LEU A 98 7.80 -3.69 20.57
CA LEU A 98 7.26 -4.73 19.70
C LEU A 98 8.26 -5.86 19.44
N LEU A 99 9.54 -5.54 19.24
CA LEU A 99 10.59 -6.55 19.05
C LEU A 99 10.84 -7.36 20.31
N LEU A 100 10.77 -6.73 21.48
CA LEU A 100 10.83 -7.43 22.76
C LEU A 100 9.68 -8.43 22.87
N ARG A 101 8.45 -8.02 22.52
CA ARG A 101 7.28 -8.91 22.52
C ARG A 101 7.43 -10.07 21.52
N ALA A 102 7.95 -9.79 20.33
CA ALA A 102 8.17 -10.78 19.29
C ALA A 102 9.25 -11.82 19.65
N SER A 103 10.20 -11.44 20.50
CA SER A 103 11.35 -12.28 20.86
C SER A 103 11.15 -13.02 22.20
N ASP A 104 10.41 -12.42 23.13
CA ASP A 104 10.20 -12.93 24.48
C ASP A 104 8.83 -12.50 25.03
N ASP A 105 7.83 -13.37 24.85
CA ASP A 105 6.43 -13.13 25.24
C ASP A 105 6.25 -12.99 26.76
N ASP A 106 7.07 -13.73 27.53
CA ASP A 106 6.94 -13.91 28.98
C ASP A 106 7.29 -12.65 29.78
N VAL A 107 8.00 -11.70 29.15
CA VAL A 107 8.30 -10.38 29.72
C VAL A 107 7.04 -9.51 29.86
N PHE A 108 5.97 -9.81 29.12
CA PHE A 108 4.71 -9.06 29.16
C PHE A 108 3.64 -9.80 29.95
N ARG A 109 3.61 -9.54 31.26
CA ARG A 109 2.56 -10.07 32.14
C ARG A 109 1.20 -9.46 31.77
N PRO A 110 0.14 -10.29 31.63
CA PRO A 110 -1.23 -9.79 31.59
C PRO A 110 -1.52 -8.98 32.85
N GLY A 111 -2.07 -7.78 32.70
CA GLY A 111 -2.40 -6.94 33.84
C GLY A 111 -3.17 -5.69 33.44
N GLU A 112 -3.60 -4.91 34.43
CA GLU A 112 -4.23 -3.63 34.16
C GLU A 112 -3.17 -2.61 33.68
N PRO A 113 -3.47 -1.81 32.64
CA PRO A 113 -2.57 -0.79 32.17
C PRO A 113 -2.36 0.28 33.25
N ALA A 114 -1.12 0.74 33.43
CA ALA A 114 -0.84 1.90 34.28
C ALA A 114 -1.63 3.13 33.80
N ASP A 115 -1.97 4.06 34.70
CA ASP A 115 -2.87 5.20 34.42
C ASP A 115 -2.57 5.95 33.12
N TRP A 116 -1.29 6.15 32.81
CA TRP A 116 -0.85 6.84 31.59
C TRP A 116 -1.08 6.03 30.31
N ALA A 117 -1.01 4.70 30.39
CA ALA A 117 -1.31 3.80 29.28
C ALA A 117 -2.83 3.63 29.13
N ALA A 118 -3.55 3.46 30.25
CA ALA A 118 -5.01 3.36 30.28
C ALA A 118 -5.66 4.61 29.68
N ALA A 119 -5.26 5.81 30.12
CA ALA A 119 -5.78 7.07 29.60
C ALA A 119 -5.56 7.23 28.09
N TRP A 120 -4.43 6.75 27.57
CA TRP A 120 -4.17 6.82 26.13
C TRP A 120 -5.01 5.82 25.33
N VAL A 121 -5.11 4.57 25.81
CA VAL A 121 -5.89 3.50 25.18
C VAL A 121 -7.38 3.87 25.16
N GLU A 122 -7.93 4.33 26.27
CA GLU A 122 -9.34 4.74 26.37
C GLU A 122 -9.64 5.97 25.51
N ALA A 123 -8.78 6.99 25.53
CA ALA A 123 -8.96 8.14 24.65
C ALA A 123 -8.88 7.75 23.16
N ARG A 124 -8.12 6.71 22.82
CA ARG A 124 -8.04 6.19 21.45
C ARG A 124 -9.28 5.39 21.08
N ARG A 125 -9.74 4.48 21.93
CA ARG A 125 -10.97 3.70 21.73
C ARG A 125 -12.19 4.62 21.61
N GLY A 126 -12.28 5.64 22.45
CA GLY A 126 -13.32 6.69 22.35
C GLY A 126 -13.28 7.45 21.03
N ARG A 127 -12.09 7.86 20.55
CA ARG A 127 -11.94 8.50 19.24
C ARG A 127 -12.22 7.57 18.06
N ALA A 128 -11.97 6.27 18.19
CA ALA A 128 -12.32 5.28 17.16
C ALA A 128 -13.84 5.13 17.05
N ALA A 129 -14.55 5.08 18.19
CA ALA A 129 -16.01 5.07 18.25
C ALA A 129 -16.63 6.37 17.71
N GLU A 130 -16.03 7.54 17.96
CA GLU A 130 -16.50 8.83 17.41
C GLU A 130 -16.17 9.00 15.90
N LYS A 131 -15.07 8.40 15.41
CA LYS A 131 -14.71 8.38 13.99
C LYS A 131 -15.44 7.30 13.17
N GLY A 132 -16.32 6.51 13.79
CA GLY A 132 -17.27 5.62 13.11
C GLY A 132 -18.37 6.36 12.35
N GLY A 133 -18.45 7.69 12.44
CA GLY A 133 -19.15 8.55 11.47
C GLY A 133 -18.19 9.02 10.37
N PRO A 134 -18.65 9.27 9.13
CA PRO A 134 -17.80 9.41 7.95
C PRO A 134 -16.69 10.45 8.16
N ALA A 135 -15.48 9.98 8.44
CA ALA A 135 -14.34 10.82 8.81
C ALA A 135 -13.52 11.17 7.57
N ALA A 136 -13.89 12.29 6.96
CA ALA A 136 -13.01 13.05 6.10
C ALA A 136 -11.71 13.42 6.85
N GLY A 137 -10.56 13.02 6.31
CA GLY A 137 -9.25 13.45 6.79
C GLY A 137 -8.79 14.77 6.15
N GLY A 138 -8.63 15.80 6.99
CA GLY A 138 -7.61 16.85 6.82
C GLY A 138 -7.96 18.09 5.98
N ASP A 139 -8.27 19.18 6.69
CA ASP A 139 -8.33 20.59 6.28
C ASP A 139 -9.44 20.98 5.28
N THR A 140 -10.64 21.24 5.81
CA THR A 140 -11.18 22.61 5.81
C THR A 140 -12.23 22.73 6.89
N THR A 141 -12.13 23.76 7.73
CA THR A 141 -13.30 24.46 8.25
C THR A 141 -14.10 25.01 7.07
N ARG A 142 -14.90 24.14 6.44
CA ARG A 142 -15.98 24.55 5.57
C ARG A 142 -17.22 23.83 6.07
N GLY A 143 -18.15 24.61 6.61
CA GLY A 143 -19.52 24.15 6.84
C GLY A 143 -20.09 23.53 5.56
N PRO A 144 -21.21 22.79 5.66
CA PRO A 144 -21.73 21.97 4.56
C PRO A 144 -21.77 22.80 3.28
N ALA A 145 -20.92 22.43 2.32
CA ALA A 145 -20.81 23.15 1.07
C ALA A 145 -22.15 23.05 0.35
N ASP A 146 -22.74 24.20 -0.03
CA ASP A 146 -23.93 24.24 -0.86
C ASP A 146 -23.73 23.29 -2.08
N PRO A 147 -24.54 22.21 -2.19
CA PRO A 147 -24.41 21.23 -3.25
C PRO A 147 -24.49 21.84 -4.65
N ALA A 148 -25.31 22.89 -4.82
CA ALA A 148 -25.45 23.58 -6.10
C ALA A 148 -24.17 24.36 -6.45
N ALA A 149 -23.57 25.04 -5.47
CA ALA A 149 -22.29 25.73 -5.66
C ALA A 149 -21.13 24.75 -5.91
N ALA A 150 -21.13 23.57 -5.27
CA ALA A 150 -20.15 22.52 -5.53
C ALA A 150 -20.24 21.97 -6.96
N ARG A 151 -21.47 21.69 -7.43
CA ARG A 151 -21.73 21.24 -8.81
C ARG A 151 -21.28 22.28 -9.84
N LYS A 152 -21.62 23.56 -9.65
CA LYS A 152 -21.20 24.65 -10.54
C LYS A 152 -19.67 24.81 -10.61
N ARG A 153 -18.96 24.60 -9.49
CA ARG A 153 -17.48 24.60 -9.46
C ARG A 153 -16.91 23.41 -10.23
N ALA A 154 -17.51 22.23 -10.09
CA ALA A 154 -17.10 21.03 -10.81
C ALA A 154 -17.32 21.19 -12.33
N GLU A 155 -18.44 21.76 -12.75
CA GLU A 155 -18.75 22.06 -14.15
C GLU A 155 -17.74 23.05 -14.76
N ARG A 156 -17.49 24.19 -14.09
CA ARG A 156 -16.46 25.16 -14.54
C ARG A 156 -15.06 24.57 -14.60
N ARG A 157 -14.70 23.68 -13.67
CA ARG A 157 -13.42 22.97 -13.72
C ARG A 157 -13.38 22.04 -14.93
N ALA A 158 -14.45 21.29 -15.19
CA ALA A 158 -14.52 20.40 -16.34
C ALA A 158 -14.43 21.17 -17.68
N GLU A 159 -14.99 22.38 -17.77
CA GLU A 159 -14.83 23.27 -18.93
C GLU A 159 -13.36 23.66 -19.14
N ARG A 160 -12.65 24.05 -18.08
CA ARG A 160 -11.21 24.38 -18.18
C ARG A 160 -10.37 23.19 -18.63
N VAL A 161 -10.61 22.01 -18.06
CA VAL A 161 -9.93 20.77 -18.46
C VAL A 161 -10.25 20.45 -19.92
N THR A 162 -11.49 20.66 -20.37
CA THR A 162 -11.89 20.45 -21.78
C THR A 162 -11.12 21.39 -22.73
N GLY A 163 -10.96 22.67 -22.37
CA GLY A 163 -10.15 23.59 -23.17
C GLY A 163 -8.67 23.20 -23.22
N GLY A 164 -8.09 22.78 -22.08
CA GLY A 164 -6.71 22.28 -22.03
C GLY A 164 -6.51 21.00 -22.84
N ALA A 165 -7.44 20.05 -22.73
CA ALA A 165 -7.49 18.83 -23.52
C ALA A 165 -7.44 19.11 -25.03
N GLN A 166 -8.33 19.98 -25.53
CA GLN A 166 -8.33 20.36 -26.95
C GLN A 166 -7.02 21.00 -27.43
N GLU A 167 -6.39 21.84 -26.59
CA GLU A 167 -5.07 22.39 -26.92
C GLU A 167 -4.00 21.30 -26.97
N LEU A 168 -4.05 20.34 -26.03
CA LEU A 168 -3.12 19.22 -25.96
C LEU A 168 -3.26 18.31 -27.18
N GLU A 169 -4.49 18.00 -27.62
CA GLU A 169 -4.75 17.24 -28.85
C GLU A 169 -4.08 17.87 -30.07
N GLN A 170 -4.24 19.19 -30.25
CA GLN A 170 -3.62 19.93 -31.34
C GLN A 170 -2.10 19.86 -31.28
N ARG A 171 -1.51 20.04 -30.09
CA ARG A 171 -0.06 19.95 -29.88
C ARG A 171 0.49 18.56 -30.17
N LEU A 172 -0.21 17.50 -29.78
CA LEU A 172 0.16 16.12 -30.11
C LEU A 172 0.12 15.88 -31.61
N ALA A 173 -0.92 16.38 -32.30
CA ALA A 173 -1.03 16.27 -33.75
C ALA A 173 0.08 17.05 -34.49
N ASP A 174 0.42 18.25 -34.00
CA ASP A 174 1.52 19.06 -34.55
C ASP A 174 2.88 18.36 -34.35
N LEU A 175 3.10 17.75 -33.18
CA LEU A 175 4.29 16.97 -32.88
C LEU A 175 4.45 15.77 -33.83
N LEU A 176 3.37 15.03 -34.07
CA LEU A 176 3.38 13.91 -35.01
C LEU A 176 3.61 14.37 -36.46
N ARG A 177 3.00 15.49 -36.87
CA ARG A 177 3.22 16.09 -38.20
C ARG A 177 4.65 16.58 -38.39
N GLY A 178 5.28 17.13 -37.36
CA GLY A 178 6.68 17.57 -37.37
C GLY A 178 7.70 16.43 -37.34
N GLY A 179 7.26 15.21 -36.98
CA GLY A 179 8.10 14.03 -36.87
C GLY A 179 8.85 13.94 -35.54
N LEU A 180 8.83 12.75 -34.92
CA LEU A 180 9.41 12.52 -33.60
C LEU A 180 10.92 12.74 -33.55
N ALA A 181 11.66 12.45 -34.62
CA ALA A 181 13.11 12.66 -34.63
C ALA A 181 13.52 14.15 -34.50
N ALA A 182 12.63 15.09 -34.82
CA ALA A 182 12.89 16.51 -34.68
C ALA A 182 12.71 17.01 -33.24
N THR A 183 12.00 16.27 -32.38
CA THR A 183 11.63 16.72 -31.03
C THR A 183 12.80 16.75 -30.06
N GLU A 184 13.88 16.01 -30.33
CA GLU A 184 15.13 16.07 -29.56
C GLU A 184 15.72 17.49 -29.54
N ARG A 185 15.52 18.26 -30.62
CA ARG A 185 16.01 19.64 -30.74
C ARG A 185 15.12 20.67 -30.05
N SER A 186 13.85 20.34 -29.79
CA SER A 186 12.85 21.24 -29.21
C SER A 186 13.07 21.51 -27.72
N GLY A 187 13.82 20.64 -27.04
CA GLY A 187 14.27 20.82 -25.65
C GLY A 187 13.18 20.69 -24.59
N TYR A 188 13.61 20.55 -23.33
CA TYR A 188 12.76 20.36 -22.14
C TYR A 188 11.73 21.49 -21.91
N ARG A 189 12.04 22.71 -22.38
CA ARG A 189 11.21 23.91 -22.15
C ARG A 189 9.82 23.81 -22.79
N LEU A 190 9.73 23.28 -24.00
CA LEU A 190 8.45 23.14 -24.71
C LEU A 190 7.48 22.22 -23.97
N TRP A 191 8.01 21.13 -23.40
CA TRP A 191 7.25 20.18 -22.61
C TRP A 191 6.76 20.80 -21.30
N GLU A 192 7.62 21.54 -20.60
CA GLU A 192 7.20 22.26 -19.39
C GLU A 192 6.19 23.37 -19.67
N GLU A 193 6.32 24.12 -20.77
CA GLU A 193 5.31 25.10 -21.18
C GLU A 193 3.95 24.44 -21.43
N THR A 194 3.94 23.27 -22.08
CA THR A 194 2.72 22.50 -22.31
C THR A 194 2.14 21.94 -21.01
N ALA A 195 2.99 21.42 -20.12
CA ALA A 195 2.57 20.92 -18.80
C ALA A 195 2.01 22.05 -17.91
N ALA A 196 2.62 23.24 -17.94
CA ALA A 196 2.13 24.41 -17.21
C ALA A 196 0.71 24.81 -17.67
N ARG A 197 0.45 24.79 -18.98
CA ARG A 197 -0.90 25.02 -19.51
C ARG A 197 -1.92 23.99 -19.03
N MET A 198 -1.52 22.73 -18.87
CA MET A 198 -2.40 21.71 -18.30
C MET A 198 -2.70 21.97 -16.81
N VAL A 199 -1.73 22.49 -16.05
CA VAL A 199 -1.96 22.94 -14.66
C VAL A 199 -2.95 24.11 -14.63
N ASP A 200 -2.78 25.10 -15.51
CA ASP A 200 -3.69 26.25 -15.64
C ASP A 200 -5.11 25.82 -16.04
N ALA A 201 -5.21 24.80 -16.90
CA ALA A 201 -6.46 24.14 -17.27
C ALA A 201 -7.09 23.28 -16.15
N GLN A 202 -6.43 23.16 -14.99
CA GLN A 202 -6.83 22.30 -13.86
C GLN A 202 -6.80 20.80 -14.17
N ALA A 203 -5.87 20.37 -15.02
CA ALA A 203 -5.62 18.99 -15.42
C ALA A 203 -4.22 18.50 -14.99
N PRO A 204 -3.92 18.43 -13.68
CA PRO A 204 -2.57 18.09 -13.21
C PRO A 204 -2.12 16.69 -13.62
N GLY A 205 -3.04 15.74 -13.86
CA GLY A 205 -2.70 14.42 -14.38
C GLY A 205 -2.22 14.47 -15.83
N LEU A 206 -2.86 15.27 -16.69
CA LEU A 206 -2.36 15.54 -18.05
C LEU A 206 -1.00 16.25 -18.01
N ALA A 207 -0.82 17.20 -17.09
CA ALA A 207 0.46 17.87 -16.90
C ALA A 207 1.59 16.88 -16.55
N ALA A 208 1.32 15.91 -15.66
CA ALA A 208 2.30 14.88 -15.30
C ALA A 208 2.69 14.03 -16.52
N ARG A 209 1.71 13.54 -17.30
CA ARG A 209 1.96 12.76 -18.52
C ARG A 209 2.77 13.53 -19.56
N VAL A 210 2.50 14.83 -19.74
CA VAL A 210 3.30 15.68 -20.64
C VAL A 210 4.76 15.78 -20.20
N ARG A 211 5.03 15.87 -18.88
CA ARG A 211 6.42 15.86 -18.37
C ARG A 211 7.11 14.52 -18.58
N GLU A 212 6.38 13.41 -18.43
CA GLU A 212 6.89 12.07 -18.72
C GLU A 212 7.28 11.93 -20.20
N LEU A 213 6.50 12.46 -21.15
CA LEU A 213 6.89 12.52 -22.57
C LEU A 213 8.21 13.26 -22.76
N GLY A 214 8.38 14.41 -22.09
CA GLY A 214 9.63 15.17 -22.11
C GLY A 214 10.84 14.38 -21.61
N ALA A 215 10.66 13.57 -20.57
CA ALA A 215 11.72 12.72 -20.01
C ALA A 215 12.14 11.55 -20.93
N ILE A 216 11.27 11.14 -21.86
CA ILE A 216 11.58 10.08 -22.83
C ILE A 216 12.49 10.59 -23.95
N THR A 217 12.36 11.87 -24.33
CA THR A 217 13.19 12.45 -25.40
C THR A 217 14.67 12.36 -25.05
N GLY A 218 15.48 11.76 -25.93
CA GLY A 218 16.91 11.57 -25.68
C GLY A 218 17.27 10.50 -24.64
N SER A 219 16.33 9.66 -24.19
CA SER A 219 16.56 8.59 -23.19
C SER A 219 17.31 7.35 -23.72
N GLY A 220 18.10 7.49 -24.78
CA GLY A 220 18.86 6.40 -25.40
C GLY A 220 18.07 5.60 -26.47
N PRO A 221 18.59 4.45 -26.93
CA PRO A 221 18.04 3.71 -28.07
C PRO A 221 16.55 3.41 -27.94
N GLY A 222 15.81 3.52 -29.05
CA GLY A 222 14.37 3.23 -29.10
C GLY A 222 13.46 4.29 -28.46
N TRP A 223 13.99 5.43 -28.02
CA TRP A 223 13.18 6.50 -27.46
C TRP A 223 12.04 7.01 -28.37
N PRO A 224 12.16 7.07 -29.72
CA PRO A 224 11.06 7.56 -30.55
C PRO A 224 9.84 6.63 -30.50
N VAL A 225 10.07 5.31 -30.40
CA VAL A 225 8.99 4.32 -30.28
C VAL A 225 8.30 4.46 -28.93
N ARG A 226 9.08 4.53 -27.84
CA ARG A 226 8.52 4.76 -26.49
C ARG A 226 7.75 6.07 -26.40
N LEU A 227 8.25 7.14 -27.03
CA LEU A 227 7.56 8.42 -27.07
C LEU A 227 6.22 8.29 -27.81
N LEU A 228 6.20 7.59 -28.96
CA LEU A 228 4.96 7.37 -29.71
C LEU A 228 3.92 6.59 -28.92
N GLU A 229 4.33 5.53 -28.22
CA GLU A 229 3.46 4.72 -27.35
C GLU A 229 2.81 5.60 -26.27
N GLU A 230 3.61 6.41 -25.60
CA GLU A 230 3.15 7.30 -24.53
C GLU A 230 2.29 8.47 -25.06
N CYS A 231 2.60 9.00 -26.26
CA CYS A 231 1.73 9.93 -26.96
C CYS A 231 0.37 9.29 -27.29
N GLY A 232 0.36 8.02 -27.68
CA GLY A 232 -0.87 7.26 -27.94
C GLY A 232 -1.73 7.11 -26.69
N LEU A 233 -1.13 6.75 -25.56
CA LEU A 233 -1.82 6.68 -24.27
C LEU A 233 -2.36 8.04 -23.82
N LEU A 234 -1.59 9.11 -24.00
CA LEU A 234 -2.03 10.47 -23.67
C LEU A 234 -3.19 10.92 -24.57
N HIS A 235 -3.10 10.68 -25.88
CA HIS A 235 -4.19 10.97 -26.82
C HIS A 235 -5.46 10.17 -26.50
N LEU A 236 -5.32 8.91 -26.09
CA LEU A 236 -6.44 8.09 -25.63
C LEU A 236 -7.13 8.72 -24.41
N LEU A 237 -6.36 9.19 -23.42
CA LEU A 237 -6.89 9.84 -22.21
C LEU A 237 -7.61 11.15 -22.55
N ASP A 238 -7.03 11.90 -23.46
CA ASP A 238 -7.58 13.15 -23.95
C ASP A 238 -8.93 12.93 -24.67
N THR A 239 -8.96 11.99 -25.61
CA THR A 239 -10.17 11.56 -26.33
C THR A 239 -11.24 11.06 -25.35
N ALA A 240 -10.84 10.28 -24.34
CA ALA A 240 -11.75 9.78 -23.32
C ALA A 240 -12.35 10.92 -22.48
N TRP A 241 -11.56 11.94 -22.13
CA TRP A 241 -12.05 13.12 -21.42
C TRP A 241 -13.05 13.94 -22.26
N LEU A 242 -12.72 14.17 -23.53
CA LEU A 242 -13.58 14.91 -24.47
C LEU A 242 -14.90 14.18 -24.74
N SER A 243 -14.87 12.84 -24.74
CA SER A 243 -16.04 12.00 -24.96
C SER A 243 -16.70 11.46 -23.68
N ARG A 244 -16.29 11.94 -22.49
CA ARG A 244 -16.68 11.39 -21.17
C ARG A 244 -18.17 11.17 -20.93
N LYS A 245 -19.04 11.96 -21.57
CA LYS A 245 -20.50 11.83 -21.45
C LYS A 245 -21.07 10.56 -22.10
N ARG A 246 -20.28 9.89 -22.95
CA ARG A 246 -20.63 8.64 -23.64
C ARG A 246 -19.98 7.41 -23.01
N LEU A 247 -19.09 7.60 -22.03
CA LEU A 247 -18.40 6.50 -21.38
C LEU A 247 -19.28 5.86 -20.30
N PRO A 248 -19.17 4.55 -20.07
CA PRO A 248 -19.72 3.93 -18.87
C PRO A 248 -19.23 4.63 -17.61
N ASP A 249 -20.07 4.76 -16.59
CA ASP A 249 -19.76 5.50 -15.37
C ASP A 249 -18.43 5.08 -14.69
N PRO A 250 -18.07 3.77 -14.60
CA PRO A 250 -16.78 3.36 -14.05
C PRO A 250 -15.60 3.90 -14.85
N LEU A 251 -15.65 3.82 -16.18
CA LEU A 251 -14.57 4.33 -17.03
C LEU A 251 -14.51 5.86 -16.98
N ALA A 252 -15.65 6.54 -16.92
CA ALA A 252 -15.71 7.99 -16.75
C ALA A 252 -15.06 8.43 -15.40
N ALA A 253 -15.25 7.66 -14.32
CA ALA A 253 -14.58 7.89 -13.05
C ALA A 253 -13.06 7.66 -13.15
N THR A 254 -12.61 6.59 -13.80
CA THR A 254 -11.18 6.35 -14.08
C THR A 254 -10.57 7.54 -14.84
N VAL A 255 -11.23 8.02 -15.89
CA VAL A 255 -10.77 9.18 -16.67
C VAL A 255 -10.65 10.43 -15.79
N ARG A 256 -11.63 10.72 -14.92
CA ARG A 256 -11.56 11.87 -13.97
C ARG A 256 -10.33 11.78 -13.06
N THR A 257 -10.06 10.60 -12.50
CA THR A 257 -8.88 10.37 -11.66
C THR A 257 -7.59 10.54 -12.45
N ARG A 258 -7.51 9.97 -13.66
CA ARG A 258 -6.31 10.03 -14.52
C ARG A 258 -5.98 11.43 -15.02
N VAL A 259 -6.98 12.30 -15.28
CA VAL A 259 -6.73 13.72 -15.58
C VAL A 259 -6.34 14.54 -14.34
N GLY A 260 -6.45 13.96 -13.14
CA GLY A 260 -6.04 14.55 -11.88
C GLY A 260 -7.15 15.27 -11.11
N LEU A 261 -8.42 14.93 -11.34
CA LEU A 261 -9.51 15.42 -10.50
C LEU A 261 -9.55 14.66 -9.17
N PRO A 262 -9.68 15.36 -8.02
CA PRO A 262 -9.83 14.68 -6.75
C PRO A 262 -11.16 13.93 -6.73
N MET A 263 -11.09 12.67 -6.29
CA MET A 263 -12.25 11.83 -6.01
C MET A 263 -12.16 11.37 -4.56
N ALA A 264 -13.31 11.22 -3.91
CA ALA A 264 -13.41 10.59 -2.60
C ALA A 264 -13.71 9.10 -2.78
N ALA A 265 -13.43 8.31 -1.75
CA ALA A 265 -14.00 6.97 -1.68
C ALA A 265 -15.53 7.06 -1.67
N GLU A 266 -16.18 6.13 -2.36
CA GLU A 266 -17.64 6.13 -2.54
C GLU A 266 -18.15 4.69 -2.59
N GLY A 267 -19.36 4.48 -2.07
CA GLY A 267 -20.01 3.17 -2.02
C GLY A 267 -20.10 2.60 -0.62
N ALA A 268 -20.70 1.40 -0.51
CA ALA A 268 -20.83 0.71 0.76
C ALA A 268 -19.45 0.19 1.21
N PRO A 269 -19.06 0.44 2.48
CA PRO A 269 -17.86 -0.18 3.05
C PRO A 269 -17.95 -1.70 2.97
N VAL A 270 -16.84 -2.34 2.58
CA VAL A 270 -16.71 -3.79 2.53
C VAL A 270 -15.91 -4.23 3.73
N ARG A 271 -16.58 -4.85 4.69
CA ARG A 271 -15.92 -5.54 5.79
C ARG A 271 -15.40 -6.89 5.32
N ASP A 272 -14.13 -7.16 5.61
CA ASP A 272 -13.47 -8.45 5.32
C ASP A 272 -12.26 -8.62 6.25
N ARG A 273 -11.68 -9.81 6.23
CA ARG A 273 -10.37 -10.14 6.78
C ARG A 273 -9.30 -9.93 5.72
N TRP A 274 -8.65 -8.78 5.78
CA TRP A 274 -7.65 -8.33 4.81
C TRP A 274 -6.25 -8.77 5.21
N LEU A 275 -5.65 -9.70 4.47
CA LEU A 275 -4.24 -10.05 4.58
C LEU A 275 -3.37 -8.93 3.97
N VAL A 276 -2.43 -8.40 4.75
CA VAL A 276 -1.41 -7.45 4.28
C VAL A 276 -0.34 -8.19 3.48
N LEU A 277 -0.30 -7.96 2.17
CA LEU A 277 0.56 -8.67 1.22
C LEU A 277 1.93 -8.02 1.05
N ALA A 278 1.99 -6.70 0.96
CA ALA A 278 3.23 -5.94 0.79
C ALA A 278 3.04 -4.48 1.23
N GLN A 279 4.11 -3.85 1.71
CA GLN A 279 4.15 -2.44 2.06
C GLN A 279 5.47 -1.79 1.63
N TYR A 280 5.43 -0.74 0.83
CA TYR A 280 6.64 -0.04 0.39
C TYR A 280 6.38 1.43 0.10
N ASP A 281 7.45 2.22 0.16
CA ASP A 281 7.42 3.67 -0.01
C ASP A 281 8.01 4.04 -1.37
N THR A 282 7.25 4.81 -2.15
CA THR A 282 7.66 5.36 -3.44
C THR A 282 7.81 6.87 -3.32
N PRO A 283 8.96 7.46 -3.72
CA PRO A 283 9.11 8.91 -3.76
C PRO A 283 8.22 9.49 -4.88
N ASP A 284 7.48 10.54 -4.57
CA ASP A 284 6.64 11.28 -5.53
C ASP A 284 6.92 12.78 -5.37
N GLY A 285 7.95 13.25 -6.09
CA GLY A 285 8.42 14.63 -6.01
C GLY A 285 8.85 15.03 -4.58
N LYS A 286 8.05 15.89 -3.93
CA LYS A 286 8.30 16.37 -2.55
C LYS A 286 7.59 15.55 -1.48
N ILE A 287 6.78 14.57 -1.86
CA ILE A 287 6.06 13.70 -0.94
C ILE A 287 6.57 12.26 -1.07
N VAL A 288 6.28 11.46 -0.06
CA VAL A 288 6.51 10.01 -0.10
C VAL A 288 5.15 9.35 -0.03
N ALA A 289 4.85 8.49 -0.99
CA ALA A 289 3.63 7.69 -1.00
C ALA A 289 3.95 6.27 -0.53
N ARG A 290 3.24 5.81 0.50
CA ARG A 290 3.25 4.42 0.93
C ARG A 290 2.13 3.66 0.25
N ARG A 291 2.48 2.54 -0.36
CA ARG A 291 1.57 1.57 -0.97
C ARG A 291 1.44 0.38 -0.04
N ILE A 292 0.21 0.01 0.31
CA ILE A 292 -0.07 -1.18 1.11
C ILE A 292 -1.07 -2.05 0.35
N TRP A 293 -0.62 -3.24 -0.05
CA TRP A 293 -1.44 -4.23 -0.74
C TRP A 293 -2.14 -5.13 0.25
N LEU A 294 -3.44 -5.35 0.02
CA LEU A 294 -4.32 -6.16 0.86
C LEU A 294 -5.07 -7.20 0.03
N TYR A 295 -5.36 -8.36 0.61
CA TYR A 295 -6.25 -9.37 0.04
C TYR A 295 -7.34 -9.78 1.02
N GLY A 296 -8.59 -9.58 0.64
CA GLY A 296 -9.77 -9.97 1.40
C GLY A 296 -10.03 -11.46 1.30
N ARG A 297 -10.01 -12.16 2.43
CA ARG A 297 -10.15 -13.62 2.49
C ARG A 297 -11.55 -14.10 2.15
N GLU A 298 -12.57 -13.33 2.51
CA GLU A 298 -13.97 -13.71 2.33
C GLU A 298 -14.48 -13.18 0.99
N SER A 299 -14.10 -11.97 0.61
CA SER A 299 -14.53 -11.35 -0.65
C SER A 299 -13.69 -11.75 -1.87
N GLY A 300 -12.48 -12.29 -1.66
CA GLY A 300 -11.53 -12.59 -2.73
C GLY A 300 -11.00 -11.36 -3.46
N ARG A 301 -11.10 -10.17 -2.85
CA ARG A 301 -10.73 -8.90 -3.47
C ARG A 301 -9.32 -8.50 -3.10
N THR A 302 -8.58 -7.94 -4.06
CA THR A 302 -7.33 -7.23 -3.79
C THR A 302 -7.62 -5.75 -3.65
N ALA A 303 -7.01 -5.09 -2.66
CA ALA A 303 -7.14 -3.66 -2.43
C ALA A 303 -5.77 -3.00 -2.22
N LEU A 304 -5.67 -1.71 -2.54
CA LEU A 304 -4.50 -0.88 -2.37
C LEU A 304 -4.85 0.31 -1.48
N LEU A 305 -4.15 0.43 -0.35
CA LEU A 305 -4.20 1.63 0.48
C LEU A 305 -3.03 2.54 0.14
N LEU A 306 -3.30 3.84 0.03
CA LEU A 306 -2.29 4.87 -0.18
C LEU A 306 -2.23 5.79 1.04
N SER A 307 -1.02 5.99 1.57
CA SER A 307 -0.74 6.89 2.68
C SER A 307 0.38 7.84 2.28
N PHE A 308 0.20 9.13 2.53
CA PHE A 308 1.14 10.15 2.06
C PHE A 308 1.88 10.82 3.23
N GLY A 309 3.19 10.96 3.07
CA GLY A 309 4.08 11.68 3.97
C GLY A 309 4.60 12.95 3.32
N ALA A 310 4.56 14.07 4.04
CA ALA A 310 5.19 15.32 3.61
C ALA A 310 6.72 15.16 3.54
N ALA A 311 7.42 16.08 2.86
CA ALA A 311 8.87 16.06 2.71
C ALA A 311 9.60 15.78 4.05
N GLY A 312 10.40 14.71 4.06
CA GLY A 312 11.17 14.28 5.24
C GLY A 312 10.36 13.66 6.38
N ARG A 313 9.06 13.38 6.19
CA ARG A 313 8.21 12.68 7.15
C ARG A 313 7.68 11.38 6.54
N PRO A 314 7.84 10.22 7.23
CA PRO A 314 7.29 8.97 6.74
C PRO A 314 5.75 9.03 6.75
N PRO A 315 5.08 8.31 5.83
CA PRO A 315 3.64 8.14 5.86
C PRO A 315 3.17 7.52 7.18
N ALA A 316 2.06 8.03 7.74
CA ALA A 316 1.63 7.68 9.10
C ALA A 316 1.08 6.26 9.21
N GLN A 317 0.31 5.82 8.20
CA GLN A 317 -0.24 4.47 8.18
C GLN A 317 0.86 3.43 7.92
N ALA A 318 0.94 2.42 8.78
CA ALA A 318 1.84 1.28 8.62
C ALA A 318 1.08 0.02 9.07
N LEU A 319 0.98 -0.98 8.21
CA LEU A 319 0.36 -2.27 8.53
C LEU A 319 1.41 -3.38 8.40
N PRO A 320 1.54 -4.29 9.38
CA PRO A 320 2.54 -5.35 9.33
C PRO A 320 2.20 -6.36 8.24
N VAL A 321 3.16 -6.59 7.34
CA VAL A 321 3.02 -7.55 6.25
C VAL A 321 2.86 -8.97 6.80
N GLY A 322 1.97 -9.78 6.21
CA GLY A 322 1.62 -11.12 6.66
C GLY A 322 0.56 -11.19 7.75
N ALA A 323 0.19 -10.06 8.34
CA ALA A 323 -0.91 -10.00 9.27
C ALA A 323 -2.24 -9.81 8.52
N THR A 324 -3.30 -10.35 9.10
CA THR A 324 -4.68 -10.16 8.67
C THR A 324 -5.37 -9.19 9.60
N ILE A 325 -6.00 -8.15 9.04
CA ILE A 325 -6.84 -7.18 9.77
C ILE A 325 -8.31 -7.44 9.44
N ASP A 326 -9.20 -7.47 10.43
CA ASP A 326 -10.64 -7.38 10.20
C ASP A 326 -10.97 -5.89 10.10
N ALA A 327 -11.36 -5.44 8.91
CA ALA A 327 -11.56 -4.02 8.66
C ALA A 327 -12.56 -3.76 7.54
N GLU A 328 -13.19 -2.58 7.61
CA GLU A 328 -13.98 -2.03 6.52
C GLU A 328 -13.09 -1.26 5.54
N LEU A 329 -13.24 -1.55 4.24
CA LEU A 329 -12.63 -0.78 3.16
C LEU A 329 -13.69 -0.15 2.27
N THR A 330 -13.60 1.16 2.04
CA THR A 330 -14.46 1.87 1.08
C THR A 330 -13.71 2.06 -0.23
N PRO A 331 -14.19 1.50 -1.35
CA PRO A 331 -13.49 1.59 -2.63
C PRO A 331 -13.53 3.00 -3.21
N TYR A 332 -12.54 3.34 -4.03
CA TYR A 332 -12.64 4.49 -4.92
C TYR A 332 -13.41 4.11 -6.19
N PRO A 333 -14.23 5.02 -6.74
CA PRO A 333 -14.93 4.78 -8.00
C PRO A 333 -13.94 4.70 -9.17
N GLY A 334 -14.22 3.78 -10.10
CA GLY A 334 -13.45 3.62 -11.33
C GLY A 334 -13.44 2.19 -11.83
N GLY A 335 -13.39 2.01 -13.15
CA GLY A 335 -13.09 0.70 -13.75
C GLY A 335 -11.66 0.30 -13.39
N GLY A 336 -11.46 -0.90 -12.85
CA GLY A 336 -10.13 -1.40 -12.51
C GLY A 336 -9.41 -0.66 -11.37
N GLN A 337 -10.10 0.19 -10.60
CA GLN A 337 -9.50 0.83 -9.42
C GLN A 337 -9.46 -0.16 -8.26
N LEU A 338 -8.26 -0.41 -7.76
CA LEU A 338 -8.03 -1.23 -6.55
C LEU A 338 -7.88 -0.37 -5.30
N ARG A 339 -7.85 0.96 -5.46
CA ARG A 339 -7.66 1.89 -4.37
C ARG A 339 -8.86 1.85 -3.42
N ALA A 340 -8.59 1.85 -2.13
CA ALA A 340 -9.60 1.95 -1.09
C ALA A 340 -9.16 2.89 0.05
N GLU A 341 -10.12 3.35 0.84
CA GLU A 341 -9.90 3.99 2.13
C GLU A 341 -10.13 2.99 3.26
N LEU A 342 -9.24 3.02 4.25
CA LEU A 342 -9.36 2.21 5.45
C LEU A 342 -10.37 2.85 6.40
N GLY A 343 -11.46 2.14 6.66
CA GLY A 343 -12.49 2.48 7.63
C GLY A 343 -12.18 1.92 9.02
N GLU A 344 -13.23 1.47 9.71
CA GLU A 344 -13.12 0.89 11.04
C GLU A 344 -12.34 -0.43 11.01
N GLN A 345 -11.52 -0.64 12.03
CA GLN A 345 -10.77 -1.88 12.27
C GLN A 345 -11.33 -2.57 13.50
N PHE A 346 -11.49 -3.89 13.39
CA PHE A 346 -12.11 -4.73 14.39
C PHE A 346 -11.12 -5.79 14.89
N GLY A 347 -11.17 -6.06 16.19
CA GLY A 347 -10.44 -7.16 16.81
C GLY A 347 -8.91 -7.04 16.72
N ALA A 348 -8.24 -8.14 17.09
CA ALA A 348 -6.79 -8.25 17.01
C ALA A 348 -6.36 -8.79 15.64
N MET A 349 -5.19 -8.35 15.21
CA MET A 349 -4.55 -8.85 13.99
C MET A 349 -4.15 -10.31 14.17
N ALA A 350 -4.11 -11.12 13.10
CA ALA A 350 -3.66 -12.52 13.18
C ALA A 350 -2.81 -12.92 11.95
N PRO A 351 -1.79 -13.76 12.10
CA PRO A 351 -1.03 -14.27 10.94
C PRO A 351 -1.92 -15.16 10.07
N ALA A 352 -1.67 -15.15 8.75
CA ALA A 352 -2.34 -16.05 7.82
C ALA A 352 -1.40 -16.48 6.68
N GLY A 353 -1.67 -17.64 6.08
CA GLY A 353 -0.87 -18.18 4.96
C GLY A 353 -1.01 -17.38 3.65
N PRO A 354 -0.56 -17.89 2.51
CA PRO A 354 -0.73 -17.19 1.24
C PRO A 354 -2.21 -17.04 0.83
N PRO A 355 -2.59 -16.01 0.05
CA PRO A 355 -3.86 -16.00 -0.65
C PRO A 355 -3.87 -17.06 -1.77
N PRO A 356 -5.06 -17.44 -2.29
CA PRO A 356 -5.14 -18.27 -3.49
C PRO A 356 -4.34 -17.65 -4.65
N GLY A 357 -3.49 -18.45 -5.28
CA GLY A 357 -2.68 -18.04 -6.42
C GLY A 357 -3.13 -18.65 -7.74
N ILE A 358 -2.64 -18.08 -8.84
CA ILE A 358 -2.82 -18.57 -10.21
C ILE A 358 -1.52 -19.13 -10.77
N ALA A 359 -1.62 -19.95 -11.81
CA ALA A 359 -0.47 -20.39 -12.60
C ALA A 359 0.18 -19.21 -13.34
N ALA A 360 1.49 -19.28 -13.60
CA ALA A 360 2.21 -18.20 -14.26
C ALA A 360 1.64 -17.90 -15.66
N ALA A 361 1.26 -18.95 -16.40
CA ALA A 361 0.65 -18.82 -17.74
C ALA A 361 -0.67 -18.02 -17.76
N ALA A 362 -1.40 -17.94 -16.65
CA ALA A 362 -2.68 -17.24 -16.57
C ALA A 362 -2.54 -15.72 -16.32
N ALA A 363 -1.39 -15.28 -15.79
CA ALA A 363 -1.21 -13.89 -15.37
C ALA A 363 -1.36 -12.85 -16.51
N PRO A 364 -0.86 -13.09 -17.74
CA PRO A 364 -1.05 -12.14 -18.84
C PRO A 364 -2.51 -11.93 -19.22
N ALA A 365 -3.36 -12.97 -19.12
CA ALA A 365 -4.79 -12.86 -19.39
C ALA A 365 -5.50 -12.00 -18.33
N VAL A 366 -5.14 -12.17 -17.05
CA VAL A 366 -5.67 -11.34 -15.95
C VAL A 366 -5.32 -9.86 -16.16
N TYR A 367 -4.08 -9.57 -16.55
CA TYR A 367 -3.68 -8.19 -16.90
C TYR A 367 -4.44 -7.66 -18.11
N GLY A 368 -4.59 -8.47 -19.16
CA GLY A 368 -5.35 -8.12 -20.36
C GLY A 368 -6.82 -7.82 -20.10
N ASP A 369 -7.45 -8.54 -19.18
CA ASP A 369 -8.82 -8.28 -18.74
C ASP A 369 -8.92 -6.97 -17.94
N ALA A 370 -7.95 -6.68 -17.07
CA ALA A 370 -7.89 -5.42 -16.32
C ALA A 370 -7.76 -4.20 -17.23
N LEU A 371 -6.97 -4.31 -18.32
CA LEU A 371 -6.82 -3.25 -19.33
C LEU A 371 -8.13 -2.87 -20.02
N ARG A 372 -9.13 -3.76 -20.05
CA ARG A 372 -10.46 -3.42 -20.59
C ARG A 372 -11.21 -2.41 -19.70
N ALA A 373 -10.93 -2.41 -18.40
CA ALA A 373 -11.56 -1.51 -17.43
C ALA A 373 -10.79 -0.20 -17.26
N ASP A 374 -9.46 -0.25 -17.33
CA ASP A 374 -8.57 0.92 -17.32
C ASP A 374 -7.41 0.69 -18.33
N PRO A 375 -7.51 1.27 -19.54
CA PRO A 375 -6.49 1.12 -20.59
C PRO A 375 -5.12 1.71 -20.27
N TRP A 376 -5.00 2.49 -19.19
CA TRP A 376 -3.76 3.15 -18.76
C TRP A 376 -3.09 2.42 -17.59
N LEU A 377 -3.49 1.17 -17.29
CA LEU A 377 -2.85 0.38 -16.25
C LEU A 377 -1.45 -0.08 -16.69
N ASP A 378 -0.44 0.29 -15.91
CA ASP A 378 0.93 -0.18 -16.12
C ASP A 378 1.11 -1.64 -15.67
N ALA A 379 0.37 -2.04 -14.62
CA ALA A 379 0.41 -3.37 -14.05
C ALA A 379 -0.86 -3.71 -13.24
N TRP A 380 -1.01 -4.99 -12.90
CA TRP A 380 -2.10 -5.54 -12.10
C TRP A 380 -1.59 -6.52 -11.04
N PRO A 381 -2.08 -6.48 -9.79
CA PRO A 381 -1.62 -7.39 -8.76
C PRO A 381 -2.07 -8.83 -9.01
N VAL A 382 -1.14 -9.77 -8.84
CA VAL A 382 -1.39 -11.21 -8.92
C VAL A 382 -0.57 -11.96 -7.87
N THR A 383 -1.15 -13.06 -7.37
CA THR A 383 -0.41 -14.06 -6.61
C THR A 383 -0.15 -15.24 -7.54
N LEU A 384 1.12 -15.53 -7.80
CA LEU A 384 1.55 -16.71 -8.54
C LEU A 384 1.85 -17.83 -7.56
N ARG A 385 1.34 -19.04 -7.83
CA ARG A 385 1.65 -20.24 -7.04
C ARG A 385 2.61 -21.12 -7.81
N ASP A 386 3.37 -21.92 -7.06
CA ASP A 386 4.27 -22.95 -7.59
C ASP A 386 5.22 -22.43 -8.68
N VAL A 387 5.81 -21.25 -8.47
CA VAL A 387 6.77 -20.67 -9.41
C VAL A 387 8.20 -20.79 -8.90
N ILE A 388 9.14 -20.92 -9.83
CA ILE A 388 10.57 -21.07 -9.56
C ILE A 388 11.31 -19.89 -10.24
N PRO A 389 12.05 -19.06 -9.50
CA PRO A 389 12.91 -18.04 -10.11
C PRO A 389 14.09 -18.72 -10.84
N VAL A 390 14.22 -18.48 -12.14
CA VAL A 390 15.24 -19.09 -13.01
C VAL A 390 16.04 -17.99 -13.71
N PRO A 391 17.39 -18.05 -13.72
CA PRO A 391 18.20 -17.12 -14.48
C PRO A 391 18.09 -17.41 -15.98
N VAL A 392 18.04 -16.36 -16.79
CA VAL A 392 18.14 -16.43 -18.26
C VAL A 392 19.28 -15.55 -18.74
N LYS A 393 19.66 -15.68 -20.02
CA LYS A 393 20.83 -15.01 -20.61
C LYS A 393 20.91 -13.51 -20.27
N ASP A 394 19.77 -12.81 -20.34
CA ASP A 394 19.69 -11.36 -20.19
C ASP A 394 18.73 -10.93 -19.06
N GLY A 395 18.63 -11.74 -17.98
CA GLY A 395 17.80 -11.38 -16.82
C GLY A 395 17.33 -12.58 -16.01
N TRP A 396 16.11 -12.47 -15.47
CA TRP A 396 15.47 -13.52 -14.68
C TRP A 396 14.02 -13.71 -15.12
N GLN A 397 13.49 -14.89 -14.87
CA GLN A 397 12.09 -15.23 -15.08
C GLN A 397 11.54 -16.03 -13.89
N VAL A 398 10.23 -16.07 -13.74
CA VAL A 398 9.53 -17.00 -12.85
C VAL A 398 8.88 -18.08 -13.72
N ALA A 399 9.41 -19.30 -13.63
CA ALA A 399 8.92 -20.46 -14.37
C ALA A 399 7.83 -21.17 -13.57
N ASP A 400 6.79 -21.65 -14.25
CA ASP A 400 5.77 -22.52 -13.65
C ASP A 400 6.37 -23.89 -13.36
N ALA A 401 6.21 -24.41 -12.14
CA ALA A 401 6.75 -25.72 -11.77
C ALA A 401 6.02 -26.88 -12.46
N HIS A 402 4.81 -26.66 -12.96
CA HIS A 402 3.95 -27.71 -13.51
C HIS A 402 3.70 -27.56 -15.01
N ALA A 403 4.22 -26.52 -15.65
CA ALA A 403 4.00 -26.23 -17.06
C ALA A 403 5.23 -25.58 -17.72
N ASP A 404 5.36 -25.74 -19.03
CA ASP A 404 6.45 -25.14 -19.81
C ASP A 404 6.15 -23.67 -20.15
N SER A 405 5.98 -22.86 -19.11
CA SER A 405 5.66 -21.44 -19.21
C SER A 405 6.45 -20.64 -18.17
N ALA A 406 6.86 -19.43 -18.54
CA ALA A 406 7.56 -18.53 -17.64
C ALA A 406 7.17 -17.08 -17.91
N LEU A 407 7.23 -16.25 -16.87
CA LEU A 407 7.07 -14.80 -16.98
C LEU A 407 8.42 -14.12 -16.75
N PRO A 408 8.84 -13.19 -17.61
CA PRO A 408 10.04 -12.41 -17.35
C PRO A 408 9.86 -11.58 -16.07
N ILE A 409 10.92 -11.48 -15.26
CA ILE A 409 10.95 -10.58 -14.12
C ILE A 409 11.12 -9.15 -14.64
N ALA A 410 10.29 -8.24 -14.16
CA ALA A 410 10.28 -6.85 -14.61
C ALA A 410 11.65 -6.18 -14.33
N PRO A 411 12.14 -5.29 -15.22
CA PRO A 411 13.43 -4.64 -15.07
C PRO A 411 13.63 -3.91 -13.73
N ALA A 412 12.56 -3.33 -13.18
CA ALA A 412 12.58 -2.64 -11.89
C ALA A 412 12.93 -3.59 -10.73
N ALA A 413 12.59 -4.87 -10.82
CA ALA A 413 12.89 -5.86 -9.79
C ALA A 413 14.35 -6.36 -9.87
N LEU A 414 14.96 -6.34 -11.05
CA LEU A 414 16.34 -6.81 -11.26
C LEU A 414 17.38 -5.95 -10.52
N SER A 415 17.08 -4.68 -10.28
CA SER A 415 17.94 -3.76 -9.53
C SER A 415 17.72 -3.81 -8.01
N ARG A 416 16.69 -4.51 -7.53
CA ARG A 416 16.35 -4.59 -6.11
C ARG A 416 17.00 -5.80 -5.44
N PRO A 417 17.42 -5.67 -4.16
CA PRO A 417 17.96 -6.80 -3.41
C PRO A 417 16.93 -7.91 -3.17
N GLY A 418 15.63 -7.63 -3.32
CA GLY A 418 14.55 -8.60 -3.16
C GLY A 418 14.64 -9.81 -4.07
N LEU A 419 15.19 -9.67 -5.28
CA LEU A 419 15.38 -10.80 -6.18
C LEU A 419 16.24 -11.90 -5.55
N TRP A 420 17.33 -11.51 -4.88
CA TRP A 420 18.21 -12.47 -4.21
C TRP A 420 17.55 -13.13 -3.01
N LYS A 421 16.67 -12.43 -2.30
CA LYS A 421 15.84 -13.03 -1.25
C LYS A 421 14.89 -14.08 -1.82
N LEU A 422 14.24 -13.77 -2.95
CA LEU A 422 13.34 -14.70 -3.63
C LEU A 422 14.08 -15.97 -4.08
N VAL A 423 15.27 -15.82 -4.68
CA VAL A 423 16.11 -16.95 -5.09
C VAL A 423 16.54 -17.79 -3.89
N ALA A 424 16.98 -17.15 -2.80
CA ALA A 424 17.37 -17.84 -1.57
C ALA A 424 16.20 -18.58 -0.91
N LEU A 425 15.01 -17.97 -0.90
CA LEU A 425 13.79 -18.56 -0.36
C LEU A 425 13.33 -19.77 -1.17
N SER A 426 13.41 -19.67 -2.51
CA SER A 426 13.07 -20.78 -3.39
C SER A 426 14.03 -21.96 -3.22
N GLY A 427 15.33 -21.72 -3.12
CA GLY A 427 16.33 -22.79 -3.06
C GLY A 427 16.29 -23.74 -4.28
N GLY A 428 15.67 -23.30 -5.39
CA GLY A 428 15.39 -24.12 -6.57
C GLY A 428 14.04 -24.85 -6.54
N GLY A 429 13.28 -24.76 -5.45
CA GLY A 429 11.93 -25.31 -5.32
C GLY A 429 10.81 -24.29 -5.60
N PRO A 430 9.58 -24.76 -5.81
CA PRO A 430 8.41 -23.90 -6.05
C PRO A 430 8.08 -23.04 -4.84
N VAL A 431 7.72 -21.78 -5.10
CA VAL A 431 7.27 -20.81 -4.09
C VAL A 431 6.00 -20.09 -4.53
N THR A 432 5.25 -19.57 -3.56
CA THR A 432 4.14 -18.65 -3.83
C THR A 432 4.67 -17.22 -3.76
N VAL A 433 4.35 -16.39 -4.76
CA VAL A 433 4.87 -15.02 -4.90
C VAL A 433 3.74 -14.07 -5.24
N PHE A 434 3.60 -13.01 -4.45
CA PHE A 434 2.73 -11.88 -4.74
C PHE A 434 3.53 -10.75 -5.41
N GLY A 435 2.95 -10.14 -6.44
CA GLY A 435 3.56 -9.04 -7.17
C GLY A 435 2.59 -8.40 -8.15
N GLU A 436 3.12 -7.55 -9.01
CA GLU A 436 2.37 -6.91 -10.09
C GLU A 436 2.81 -7.48 -11.45
N ILE A 437 1.85 -7.91 -12.29
CA ILE A 437 2.11 -8.28 -13.69
C ILE A 437 1.77 -7.08 -14.57
N GLY A 438 2.73 -6.66 -15.39
CA GLY A 438 2.53 -5.60 -16.38
C GLY A 438 3.13 -5.95 -17.74
N HIS A 439 3.06 -5.02 -18.67
CA HIS A 439 3.58 -5.19 -20.03
C HIS A 439 5.11 -5.47 -20.09
N ARG A 440 5.85 -5.16 -19.02
CA ARG A 440 7.30 -5.41 -18.91
C ARG A 440 7.67 -6.69 -18.15
N GLY A 441 6.68 -7.46 -17.72
CA GLY A 441 6.89 -8.67 -16.92
C GLY A 441 6.32 -8.56 -15.51
N PHE A 442 6.69 -9.52 -14.67
CA PHE A 442 6.22 -9.68 -13.30
C PHE A 442 7.19 -9.01 -12.31
N ASP A 443 6.67 -8.14 -11.47
CA ASP A 443 7.40 -7.44 -10.42
C ASP A 443 7.07 -8.06 -9.04
N PRO A 444 7.95 -8.92 -8.47
CA PRO A 444 7.69 -9.63 -7.22
C PRO A 444 7.86 -8.71 -5.99
N PHE A 445 6.83 -8.67 -5.14
CA PHE A 445 6.78 -7.83 -3.93
C PHE A 445 6.89 -8.61 -2.62
N ALA A 446 6.34 -9.82 -2.56
CA ALA A 446 6.42 -10.69 -1.40
C ALA A 446 6.39 -12.15 -1.82
N ALA A 447 7.00 -13.04 -1.03
CA ALA A 447 6.95 -14.48 -1.25
C ALA A 447 6.74 -15.22 0.07
N TRP A 448 6.13 -16.40 0.03
CA TRP A 448 5.90 -17.23 1.21
C TRP A 448 6.93 -18.34 1.29
N ASP A 449 7.45 -18.57 2.50
CA ASP A 449 8.32 -19.70 2.79
C ASP A 449 7.57 -21.03 2.60
N PRO A 450 8.06 -21.94 1.74
CA PRO A 450 7.47 -23.27 1.58
C PRO A 450 7.59 -24.15 2.85
N GLY A 451 8.45 -23.80 3.82
CA GLY A 451 8.95 -24.69 4.87
C GLY A 451 8.15 -24.90 6.16
N GLU A 452 6.99 -24.28 6.38
CA GLU A 452 6.27 -24.40 7.68
C GLU A 452 5.02 -25.29 7.67
N THR A 453 4.63 -25.86 6.52
CA THR A 453 3.37 -26.63 6.42
C THR A 453 3.48 -28.12 6.75
N GLU A 454 4.67 -28.70 6.94
CA GLU A 454 4.83 -30.17 6.95
C GLU A 454 5.53 -30.82 8.16
N LYS A 455 5.95 -30.09 9.22
CA LYS A 455 6.72 -30.71 10.32
C LYS A 455 5.95 -31.11 11.58
N SER A 456 4.63 -30.97 11.63
CA SER A 456 3.84 -31.50 12.75
C SER A 456 2.58 -32.15 12.22
N GLY A 457 2.42 -33.46 12.44
CA GLY A 457 1.23 -34.26 12.11
C GLY A 457 -0.02 -33.87 12.92
N ARG A 458 -0.20 -32.58 13.21
CA ARG A 458 -1.44 -31.98 13.67
C ARG A 458 -1.79 -30.93 12.63
N THR A 459 -2.99 -31.04 12.05
CA THR A 459 -3.62 -30.00 11.23
C THR A 459 -3.72 -28.69 12.02
N SER A 460 -2.65 -27.91 12.02
CA SER A 460 -2.66 -26.48 12.31
C SER A 460 -2.11 -25.78 11.09
N THR A 461 -2.96 -24.97 10.45
CA THR A 461 -2.63 -24.09 9.33
C THR A 461 -1.74 -22.94 9.84
N THR A 462 -0.52 -23.24 10.28
CA THR A 462 0.53 -22.24 10.44
C THR A 462 1.07 -21.95 9.05
N GLY A 463 0.49 -20.92 8.42
CA GLY A 463 0.91 -20.46 7.10
C GLY A 463 2.35 -19.97 7.14
N GLY A 464 3.15 -20.37 6.14
CA GLY A 464 4.56 -20.00 6.06
C GLY A 464 4.79 -18.50 6.19
N SER A 465 5.90 -18.15 6.83
CA SER A 465 6.31 -16.75 6.97
C SER A 465 6.40 -16.04 5.61
N ILE A 466 5.87 -14.81 5.55
CA ILE A 466 5.93 -13.98 4.35
C ILE A 466 7.21 -13.15 4.37
N VAL A 467 7.95 -13.19 3.27
CA VAL A 467 9.19 -12.45 3.06
C VAL A 467 8.93 -11.29 2.11
N GLN A 468 9.17 -10.07 2.58
CA GLN A 468 9.05 -8.86 1.75
C GLN A 468 10.27 -8.66 0.84
N LEU A 469 9.99 -8.45 -0.45
CA LEU A 469 10.97 -8.30 -1.54
C LEU A 469 11.14 -6.84 -2.01
N VAL A 470 10.27 -5.92 -1.57
CA VAL A 470 10.30 -4.48 -1.87
C VAL A 470 10.68 -3.60 -0.70
#